data_AF-A0A6J4NQQ8-F1
#
_entry.id   AF-A0A6J4NQQ8-F1
#
_cell.length_a   1.000
_cell.length_b   1.000
_cell.length_c   1.000
_cell.angle_alpha   90.00
_cell.angle_beta   90.00
_cell.angle_gamma   90.00
#
_symmetry.space_group_name_H-M   'P 1'
#
loop_
_entity.id
_entity.type
_entity.pdbx_description
1 polymer ?
#
loop_
_entity_poly.entity_id
_entity_poly.type
_entity_poly.pdbx_seq_one_letter_code
_entity_poly.pdbx_strand_id
1 'polypeptide(L)'
;MTSTATELPMILAGVEVVAVERLSPSFVRVELGGAALADLGVAGPLLDQRFKLVFPNACGELPDVTGADESWFGSWLDRPAEERGHLRTYTIREQLGSGADTRIVVDIVLHLEPGATGPGAAWAATAAVGDRLVTLAPRAGAGFGGIEFDSSSAGPQPRLLLVGDETAVPAISGILRDLPPGSRGAAFLEVPVSGDVLDVVAPVGVEVVWLPRDGAPLGEKLHGAVLAHLGEADAAPVIETDEVDPDLWETPTYSSSGEALIEAAPGVDADLYAWIAGEAGVVTGLRRHLVRDRGIDRRQVAFMGYWRRGVAMRS
;
A
#
# COMPACT_ATOMS: atom_id res chain seq x y z
N MET A 1 12.38 0.06 -42.44
CA MET A 1 12.79 0.66 -41.16
C MET A 1 11.68 0.38 -40.18
N THR A 2 11.78 -0.73 -39.46
CA THR A 2 10.92 -1.02 -38.31
C THR A 2 11.26 0.01 -37.25
N SER A 3 10.41 1.02 -37.10
CA SER A 3 10.41 1.89 -35.93
C SER A 3 10.20 0.97 -34.73
N THR A 4 11.28 0.64 -34.02
CA THR A 4 11.18 0.05 -32.69
C THR A 4 10.44 1.08 -31.85
N ALA A 5 9.15 0.88 -31.64
CA ALA A 5 8.39 1.64 -30.65
C ALA A 5 9.17 1.50 -29.35
N THR A 6 9.65 2.62 -28.82
CA THR A 6 10.35 2.65 -27.55
C THR A 6 9.39 2.11 -26.50
N GLU A 7 9.77 1.01 -25.87
CA GLU A 7 8.92 0.36 -24.87
C GLU A 7 8.82 1.24 -23.62
N LEU A 8 7.61 1.36 -23.06
CA LEU A 8 7.38 2.21 -21.89
C LEU A 8 8.21 1.73 -20.69
N PRO A 9 8.70 2.65 -19.82
CA PRO A 9 9.44 2.31 -18.60
C PRO A 9 8.55 1.66 -17.53
N MET A 10 7.29 1.39 -17.84
CA MET A 10 6.34 0.61 -17.06
C MET A 10 5.60 -0.39 -17.94
N ILE A 11 5.03 -1.41 -17.33
CA ILE A 11 4.05 -2.28 -17.97
C ILE A 11 2.71 -1.54 -17.95
N LEU A 12 2.23 -1.09 -19.11
CA LEU A 12 0.89 -0.57 -19.33
C LEU A 12 0.15 -1.55 -20.25
N ALA A 13 -0.67 -2.42 -19.68
CA ALA A 13 -1.28 -3.52 -20.44
C ALA A 13 -2.61 -3.98 -19.85
N GLY A 14 -3.43 -4.59 -20.70
CA GLY A 14 -4.58 -5.38 -20.25
C GLY A 14 -4.11 -6.64 -19.53
N VAL A 15 -4.75 -6.95 -18.39
CA VAL A 15 -4.56 -8.18 -17.62
C VAL A 15 -5.90 -8.84 -17.39
N GLU A 16 -5.87 -10.14 -17.10
CA GLU A 16 -7.05 -10.97 -16.86
C GLU A 16 -6.95 -11.64 -15.49
N VAL A 17 -8.07 -11.73 -14.80
CA VAL A 17 -8.20 -12.47 -13.55
C VAL A 17 -8.08 -13.97 -13.84
N VAL A 18 -7.05 -14.60 -13.28
CA VAL A 18 -6.82 -16.05 -13.43
C VAL A 18 -7.24 -16.84 -12.19
N ALA A 19 -7.30 -16.19 -11.02
CA ALA A 19 -7.84 -16.76 -9.80
C ALA A 19 -8.45 -15.68 -8.90
N VAL A 20 -9.47 -16.05 -8.14
CA VAL A 20 -10.10 -15.22 -7.11
C VAL A 20 -10.30 -16.08 -5.87
N GLU A 21 -9.90 -15.57 -4.71
CA GLU A 21 -10.05 -16.21 -3.42
C GLU A 21 -10.58 -15.22 -2.38
N ARG A 22 -11.64 -15.60 -1.66
CA ARG A 22 -12.13 -14.84 -0.51
C ARG A 22 -11.32 -15.27 0.72
N LEU A 23 -10.28 -14.50 1.06
CA LEU A 23 -9.40 -14.80 2.19
C LEU A 23 -10.13 -14.67 3.54
N SER A 24 -11.01 -13.68 3.63
CA SER A 24 -11.73 -13.34 4.85
C SER A 24 -13.02 -12.56 4.53
N PRO A 25 -13.82 -12.14 5.53
CA PRO A 25 -14.96 -11.24 5.30
C PRO A 25 -14.60 -9.97 4.52
N SER A 26 -13.44 -9.36 4.80
CA SER A 26 -13.02 -8.08 4.22
C SER A 26 -11.91 -8.16 3.19
N PHE A 27 -11.29 -9.32 2.94
CA PHE A 27 -10.20 -9.45 1.95
C PHE A 27 -10.56 -10.39 0.80
N VAL A 28 -10.32 -9.92 -0.44
CA VAL A 28 -10.31 -10.74 -1.66
C VAL A 28 -8.92 -10.73 -2.26
N ARG A 29 -8.35 -11.91 -2.47
CA ARG A 29 -7.16 -12.09 -3.27
C ARG A 29 -7.54 -12.32 -4.73
N VAL A 30 -6.87 -11.59 -5.61
CA VAL A 30 -7.00 -11.73 -7.05
C VAL A 30 -5.63 -11.99 -7.64
N GLU A 31 -5.53 -13.02 -8.48
CA GLU A 31 -4.37 -13.25 -9.31
C GLU A 31 -4.63 -12.72 -10.72
N LEU A 32 -3.71 -11.90 -11.21
CA LEU A 32 -3.78 -11.26 -12.52
C LEU A 32 -2.69 -11.85 -13.41
N GLY A 33 -3.10 -12.38 -14.57
CA GLY A 33 -2.22 -12.90 -15.61
C GLY A 33 -2.23 -12.03 -16.86
N GLY A 34 -1.20 -12.19 -17.69
CA GLY A 34 -1.10 -11.55 -18.99
C GLY A 34 0.32 -11.62 -19.54
N ALA A 35 0.48 -11.80 -20.85
CA ALA A 35 1.79 -12.00 -21.47
C ALA A 35 2.78 -10.85 -21.20
N ALA A 36 2.28 -9.62 -21.05
CA ALA A 36 3.10 -8.44 -20.73
C ALA A 36 3.74 -8.50 -19.33
N LEU A 37 3.23 -9.35 -18.42
CA LEU A 37 3.80 -9.55 -17.09
C LEU A 37 5.12 -10.34 -17.13
N ALA A 38 5.54 -10.86 -18.29
CA ALA A 38 6.85 -11.48 -18.44
C ALA A 38 8.01 -10.54 -18.05
N ASP A 39 7.80 -9.24 -18.19
CA ASP A 39 8.78 -8.21 -17.86
C ASP A 39 8.57 -7.59 -16.47
N LEU A 40 7.67 -8.15 -15.65
CA LEU A 40 7.39 -7.64 -14.31
C LEU A 40 8.63 -7.83 -13.42
N GLY A 41 9.06 -6.74 -12.78
CA GLY A 41 10.12 -6.83 -11.79
C GLY A 41 10.61 -5.47 -11.29
N VAL A 42 11.29 -5.51 -10.16
CA VAL A 42 11.90 -4.35 -9.49
C VAL A 42 13.38 -4.65 -9.24
N ALA A 43 14.17 -3.61 -8.97
CA ALA A 43 15.53 -3.82 -8.50
C ALA A 43 15.51 -4.23 -7.02
N GLY A 44 15.82 -5.50 -6.73
CA GLY A 44 15.86 -6.02 -5.36
C GLY A 44 14.54 -6.65 -4.91
N PRO A 45 14.20 -6.62 -3.61
CA PRO A 45 12.97 -7.21 -3.09
C PRO A 45 11.72 -6.42 -3.48
N LEU A 46 10.55 -7.04 -3.38
CA LEU A 46 9.25 -6.45 -3.77
C LEU A 46 8.61 -5.57 -2.69
N LEU A 47 9.29 -5.34 -1.55
CA LEU A 47 8.72 -4.72 -0.35
C LEU A 47 7.81 -3.53 -0.66
N ASP A 48 6.60 -3.56 -0.09
CA ASP A 48 5.49 -2.61 -0.30
C ASP A 48 5.19 -2.11 -1.73
N GLN A 49 5.76 -2.72 -2.78
CA GLN A 49 5.69 -2.25 -4.15
C GLN A 49 4.25 -1.98 -4.58
N ARG A 50 3.96 -0.70 -4.77
CA ARG A 50 2.66 -0.25 -5.28
C ARG A 50 2.59 -0.37 -6.78
N PHE A 51 1.40 -0.63 -7.30
CA PHE A 51 1.08 -0.62 -8.72
C PHE A 51 -0.32 -0.03 -8.89
N LYS A 52 -0.77 0.18 -10.12
CA LYS A 52 -2.10 0.75 -10.37
C LYS A 52 -2.95 -0.19 -11.22
N LEU A 53 -4.23 -0.21 -10.90
CA LEU A 53 -5.26 -0.88 -11.68
C LEU A 53 -6.24 0.15 -12.20
N VAL A 54 -6.63 0.05 -13.46
CA VAL A 54 -7.79 0.73 -14.02
C VAL A 54 -8.93 -0.27 -14.10
N PHE A 55 -9.97 -0.01 -13.31
CA PHE A 55 -11.23 -0.75 -13.36
C PHE A 55 -12.11 -0.25 -14.50
N PRO A 56 -13.00 -1.10 -15.03
CA PRO A 56 -13.95 -0.71 -16.05
C PRO A 56 -14.84 0.46 -15.61
N ASN A 57 -15.33 1.22 -16.59
CA ASN A 57 -16.35 2.23 -16.36
C ASN A 57 -17.73 1.61 -16.05
N ALA A 58 -18.75 2.46 -15.86
CA ALA A 58 -20.11 2.00 -15.58
C ALA A 58 -20.74 1.16 -16.71
N CYS A 59 -20.22 1.25 -17.94
CA CYS A 59 -20.62 0.43 -19.09
C CYS A 59 -19.85 -0.90 -19.19
N GLY A 60 -18.89 -1.15 -18.29
CA GLY A 60 -18.03 -2.34 -18.33
C GLY A 60 -16.87 -2.24 -19.31
N GLU A 61 -16.53 -1.04 -19.78
CA GLU A 61 -15.47 -0.80 -20.76
C GLU A 61 -14.16 -0.39 -20.08
N LEU A 62 -13.04 -0.83 -20.65
CA LEU A 62 -11.69 -0.44 -20.25
C LEU A 62 -11.08 0.51 -21.28
N PRO A 63 -10.14 1.38 -20.86
CA PRO A 63 -9.39 2.17 -21.81
C PRO A 63 -8.52 1.26 -22.70
N ASP A 64 -8.59 1.46 -24.01
CA ASP A 64 -7.60 0.90 -24.93
C ASP A 64 -6.25 1.57 -24.73
N VAL A 65 -5.25 0.77 -24.38
CA VAL A 65 -3.85 1.18 -24.16
C VAL A 65 -2.91 0.63 -25.24
N THR A 66 -3.47 0.05 -26.32
CA THR A 66 -2.69 -0.48 -27.42
C THR A 66 -1.91 0.64 -28.12
N GLY A 67 -0.58 0.51 -28.18
CA GLY A 67 0.27 1.52 -28.79
C GLY A 67 0.39 2.83 -27.98
N ALA A 68 0.01 2.81 -26.70
CA ALA A 68 0.20 3.94 -25.80
C ALA A 68 1.68 4.31 -25.68
N ASP A 69 1.94 5.62 -25.57
CA ASP A 69 3.26 6.20 -25.35
C ASP A 69 3.29 6.96 -24.01
N GLU A 70 4.35 7.74 -23.77
CA GLU A 70 4.53 8.48 -22.51
C GLU A 70 3.38 9.47 -22.23
N SER A 71 2.62 9.88 -23.26
CA SER A 71 1.47 10.77 -23.12
C SER A 71 0.19 10.09 -22.66
N TRP A 72 0.20 8.76 -22.46
CA TRP A 72 -0.99 7.96 -22.15
C TRP A 72 -1.78 8.53 -20.97
N PHE A 73 -1.09 9.00 -19.91
CA PHE A 73 -1.77 9.49 -18.71
C PHE A 73 -2.52 10.79 -18.98
N GLY A 74 -1.93 11.70 -19.76
CA GLY A 74 -2.61 12.92 -20.21
C GLY A 74 -3.81 12.57 -21.09
N SER A 75 -3.62 11.67 -22.05
CA SER A 75 -4.70 11.18 -22.92
C SER A 75 -5.81 10.48 -22.15
N TRP A 76 -5.47 9.78 -21.07
CA TRP A 76 -6.42 9.17 -20.17
C TRP A 76 -7.18 10.23 -19.38
N LEU A 77 -6.53 11.27 -18.86
CA LEU A 77 -7.17 12.37 -18.14
C LEU A 77 -8.10 13.22 -19.03
N ASP A 78 -7.77 13.37 -20.31
CA ASP A 78 -8.56 14.16 -21.28
C ASP A 78 -9.90 13.49 -21.67
N ARG A 79 -10.06 12.20 -21.36
CA ARG A 79 -11.31 11.48 -21.61
C ARG A 79 -12.42 11.93 -20.64
N PRO A 80 -13.70 11.87 -21.08
CA PRO A 80 -14.83 12.10 -20.18
C PRO A 80 -14.75 11.22 -18.93
N ALA A 81 -15.13 11.76 -17.76
CA ALA A 81 -15.01 11.05 -16.49
C ALA A 81 -15.77 9.71 -16.48
N GLU A 82 -16.93 9.64 -17.14
CA GLU A 82 -17.68 8.39 -17.33
C GLU A 82 -16.99 7.36 -18.24
N GLU A 83 -16.03 7.75 -19.07
CA GLU A 83 -15.36 6.87 -20.05
C GLU A 83 -13.95 6.44 -19.61
N ARG A 84 -13.40 7.09 -18.59
CA ARG A 84 -12.02 6.84 -18.12
C ARG A 84 -11.83 5.50 -17.43
N GLY A 85 -12.89 4.95 -16.84
CA GLY A 85 -12.75 3.92 -15.81
C GLY A 85 -12.16 4.50 -14.52
N HIS A 86 -11.72 3.62 -13.62
CA HIS A 86 -11.28 4.04 -12.29
C HIS A 86 -9.87 3.56 -11.97
N LEU A 87 -8.91 4.49 -11.92
CA LEU A 87 -7.53 4.21 -11.51
C LEU A 87 -7.43 4.11 -9.99
N ARG A 88 -6.90 3.01 -9.46
CA ARG A 88 -6.61 2.86 -8.02
C ARG A 88 -5.22 2.29 -7.82
N THR A 89 -4.58 2.68 -6.72
CA THR A 89 -3.28 2.18 -6.31
C THR A 89 -3.48 0.99 -5.37
N TYR A 90 -2.74 -0.09 -5.60
CA TYR A 90 -2.71 -1.30 -4.78
C TYR A 90 -1.27 -1.74 -4.54
N THR A 91 -1.07 -2.67 -3.61
CA THR A 91 0.21 -3.34 -3.39
C THR A 91 0.28 -4.62 -4.20
N ILE A 92 1.43 -4.89 -4.83
CA ILE A 92 1.76 -6.23 -5.33
C ILE A 92 2.02 -7.12 -4.11
N ARG A 93 1.02 -7.89 -3.71
CA ARG A 93 1.13 -8.80 -2.56
C ARG A 93 2.17 -9.86 -2.83
N GLU A 94 2.27 -10.36 -4.05
CA GLU A 94 3.24 -11.37 -4.47
C GLU A 94 3.38 -11.40 -5.99
N GLN A 95 4.55 -11.80 -6.48
CA GLN A 95 4.77 -12.16 -7.88
C GLN A 95 4.93 -13.67 -7.96
N LEU A 96 4.06 -14.33 -8.71
CA LEU A 96 4.11 -15.77 -8.93
C LEU A 96 4.58 -16.09 -10.35
N GLY A 97 5.18 -17.27 -10.54
CA GLY A 97 5.60 -17.74 -11.85
C GLY A 97 6.80 -16.97 -12.42
N SER A 98 7.02 -17.14 -13.73
CA SER A 98 8.11 -16.50 -14.46
C SER A 98 7.81 -16.45 -15.96
N GLY A 99 8.38 -15.49 -16.68
CA GLY A 99 8.16 -15.36 -18.12
C GLY A 99 6.68 -15.17 -18.46
N ALA A 100 6.17 -15.87 -19.47
CA ALA A 100 4.78 -15.71 -19.89
C ALA A 100 3.75 -16.14 -18.82
N ASP A 101 4.15 -16.95 -17.83
CA ASP A 101 3.30 -17.43 -16.74
C ASP A 101 3.38 -16.54 -15.48
N THR A 102 4.06 -15.38 -15.55
CA THR A 102 4.14 -14.43 -14.45
C THR A 102 2.75 -13.89 -14.10
N ARG A 103 2.43 -13.86 -12.80
CA ARG A 103 1.17 -13.36 -12.25
C ARG A 103 1.42 -12.34 -11.15
N ILE A 104 0.61 -11.30 -11.11
CA ILE A 104 0.52 -10.36 -9.98
C ILE A 104 -0.56 -10.87 -9.03
N VAL A 105 -0.21 -11.06 -7.76
CA VAL A 105 -1.18 -11.29 -6.69
C VAL A 105 -1.48 -9.95 -6.03
N VAL A 106 -2.76 -9.62 -5.89
CA VAL A 106 -3.24 -8.43 -5.19
C VAL A 106 -4.32 -8.79 -4.19
N ASP A 107 -4.20 -8.25 -2.97
CA ASP A 107 -5.22 -8.35 -1.94
C ASP A 107 -6.02 -7.04 -1.92
N ILE A 108 -7.31 -7.13 -2.16
CA ILE A 108 -8.24 -5.99 -2.23
C ILE A 108 -9.14 -6.02 -1.00
N VAL A 109 -9.16 -4.91 -0.26
CA VAL A 109 -10.05 -4.70 0.88
C VAL A 109 -11.45 -4.34 0.41
N LEU A 110 -12.44 -4.98 1.03
CA LEU A 110 -13.86 -4.79 0.77
C LEU A 110 -14.49 -3.87 1.82
N HIS A 111 -14.43 -2.56 1.59
CA HIS A 111 -15.21 -1.59 2.35
C HIS A 111 -16.67 -1.56 1.83
N LEU A 112 -17.48 -2.56 2.20
CA LEU A 112 -18.86 -2.72 1.71
C LEU A 112 -19.91 -1.97 2.53
N GLU A 113 -19.48 -1.09 3.44
CA GLU A 113 -20.40 -0.23 4.18
C GLU A 113 -21.08 0.78 3.24
N PRO A 114 -22.40 1.00 3.38
CA PRO A 114 -23.12 1.97 2.56
C PRO A 114 -22.45 3.34 2.58
N GLY A 115 -22.12 3.87 1.39
CA GLY A 115 -21.45 5.18 1.25
C GLY A 115 -19.93 5.16 1.40
N ALA A 116 -19.32 4.00 1.73
CA ALA A 116 -17.87 3.83 1.82
C ALA A 116 -17.28 2.98 0.68
N THR A 117 -18.13 2.35 -0.14
CA THR A 117 -17.67 1.45 -1.22
C THR A 117 -17.20 2.21 -2.45
N GLY A 118 -15.89 2.18 -2.69
CA GLY A 118 -15.29 2.67 -3.93
C GLY A 118 -15.37 1.65 -5.08
N PRO A 119 -15.07 2.06 -6.33
CA PRO A 119 -15.19 1.21 -7.52
C PRO A 119 -14.32 -0.05 -7.45
N GLY A 120 -13.12 0.03 -6.88
CA GLY A 120 -12.24 -1.13 -6.73
C GLY A 120 -12.80 -2.18 -5.76
N ALA A 121 -13.36 -1.75 -4.63
CA ALA A 121 -14.01 -2.65 -3.66
C ALA A 121 -15.31 -3.23 -4.23
N ALA A 122 -16.10 -2.42 -4.94
CA ALA A 122 -17.32 -2.86 -5.61
C ALA A 122 -17.03 -3.93 -6.68
N TRP A 123 -16.01 -3.69 -7.51
CA TRP A 123 -15.55 -4.66 -8.51
C TRP A 123 -15.04 -5.94 -7.85
N ALA A 124 -14.17 -5.83 -6.84
CA ALA A 124 -13.58 -6.99 -6.17
C ALA A 124 -14.62 -7.86 -5.44
N ALA A 125 -15.73 -7.26 -5.00
CA ALA A 125 -16.82 -7.99 -4.37
C ALA A 125 -17.47 -9.02 -5.31
N THR A 126 -17.44 -8.77 -6.63
CA THR A 126 -18.06 -9.61 -7.66
C THR A 126 -17.06 -10.17 -8.69
N ALA A 127 -15.76 -10.00 -8.45
CA ALA A 127 -14.72 -10.41 -9.40
C ALA A 127 -14.77 -11.92 -9.68
N ALA A 128 -14.58 -12.28 -10.95
CA ALA A 128 -14.56 -13.65 -11.44
C ALA A 128 -13.37 -13.89 -12.37
N VAL A 129 -12.98 -15.16 -12.51
CA VAL A 129 -11.98 -15.58 -13.51
C VAL A 129 -12.46 -15.16 -14.90
N GLY A 130 -11.57 -14.54 -15.68
CA GLY A 130 -11.87 -13.97 -16.99
C GLY A 130 -12.16 -12.47 -16.98
N ASP A 131 -12.41 -11.86 -15.81
CA ASP A 131 -12.57 -10.41 -15.72
C ASP A 131 -11.27 -9.70 -16.13
N ARG A 132 -11.40 -8.56 -16.80
CA ARG A 132 -10.26 -7.82 -17.34
C ARG A 132 -10.06 -6.50 -16.61
N LEU A 133 -8.80 -6.10 -16.50
CA LEU A 133 -8.36 -4.80 -15.99
C LEU A 133 -7.24 -4.26 -16.87
N VAL A 134 -6.86 -2.98 -16.68
CA VAL A 134 -5.58 -2.46 -17.16
C VAL A 134 -4.65 -2.28 -15.98
N THR A 135 -3.40 -2.71 -16.10
CA THR A 135 -2.37 -2.54 -15.07
C THR A 135 -1.37 -1.47 -15.47
N LEU A 136 -0.89 -0.73 -14.47
CA LEU A 136 0.39 -0.04 -14.50
C LEU A 136 1.29 -0.67 -13.45
N ALA A 137 2.30 -1.40 -13.90
CA ALA A 137 3.17 -2.19 -13.04
C ALA A 137 4.66 -1.92 -13.34
N PRO A 138 5.56 -2.19 -12.38
CA PRO A 138 6.98 -2.02 -12.57
C PRO A 138 7.52 -2.93 -13.67
N ARG A 139 8.40 -2.40 -14.51
CA ARG A 139 9.11 -3.16 -15.53
C ARG A 139 10.54 -3.43 -15.08
N ALA A 140 10.98 -4.68 -15.20
CA ALA A 140 12.32 -5.08 -14.87
C ALA A 140 13.36 -4.24 -15.63
N GLY A 141 14.35 -3.71 -14.90
CA GLY A 141 15.40 -2.86 -15.45
C GLY A 141 15.00 -1.40 -15.67
N ALA A 142 13.75 -1.01 -15.40
CA ALA A 142 13.29 0.37 -15.43
C ALA A 142 12.96 0.89 -14.02
N GLY A 143 13.16 2.19 -13.79
CA GLY A 143 12.73 2.85 -12.56
C GLY A 143 11.21 3.05 -12.57
N PHE A 144 10.53 2.64 -11.50
CA PHE A 144 9.07 2.76 -11.35
C PHE A 144 8.64 3.51 -10.09
N GLY A 145 9.43 3.44 -9.01
CA GLY A 145 9.05 3.94 -7.69
C GLY A 145 8.01 3.05 -6.99
N GLY A 146 7.38 3.54 -5.93
CA GLY A 146 6.26 2.85 -5.27
C GLY A 146 6.64 1.87 -4.15
N ILE A 147 7.93 1.71 -3.86
CA ILE A 147 8.46 1.10 -2.64
C ILE A 147 8.83 2.25 -1.70
N GLU A 148 8.23 2.31 -0.51
CA GLU A 148 8.55 3.33 0.49
C GLU A 148 9.28 2.76 1.70
N PHE A 149 9.32 1.43 1.86
CA PHE A 149 10.11 0.80 2.90
C PHE A 149 11.61 1.05 2.65
N ASP A 150 12.20 1.88 3.51
CA ASP A 150 13.63 2.19 3.52
C ASP A 150 14.10 2.41 4.96
N SER A 151 14.67 1.36 5.54
CA SER A 151 15.18 1.38 6.91
C SER A 151 16.64 1.84 7.03
N SER A 152 17.27 2.24 5.92
CA SER A 152 18.71 2.57 5.88
C SER A 152 19.10 3.76 6.77
N SER A 153 18.14 4.63 7.08
CA SER A 153 18.31 5.80 7.94
C SER A 153 18.43 5.46 9.43
N ALA A 154 18.00 4.27 9.86
CA ALA A 154 17.95 3.84 11.26
C ALA A 154 19.10 2.88 11.65
N GLY A 155 20.19 2.91 10.88
CA GLY A 155 21.37 2.09 11.11
C GLY A 155 21.30 0.71 10.44
N PRO A 156 22.31 -0.15 10.64
CA PRO A 156 22.48 -1.39 9.87
C PRO A 156 21.50 -2.51 10.26
N GLN A 157 20.97 -2.48 11.48
CA GLN A 157 19.95 -3.43 11.96
C GLN A 157 19.00 -2.69 12.89
N PRO A 158 18.06 -1.91 12.34
CA PRO A 158 17.09 -1.22 13.15
C PRO A 158 16.09 -2.21 13.76
N ARG A 159 15.52 -1.80 14.87
CA ARG A 159 14.30 -2.36 15.43
C ARG A 159 13.12 -1.76 14.66
N LEU A 160 12.29 -2.61 14.09
CA LEU A 160 11.21 -2.21 13.20
C LEU A 160 9.92 -1.98 13.99
N LEU A 161 9.15 -0.98 13.58
CA LEU A 161 7.78 -0.74 14.01
C LEU A 161 6.91 -0.59 12.76
N LEU A 162 6.23 -1.67 12.38
CA LEU A 162 5.31 -1.68 11.23
C LEU A 162 3.89 -1.48 11.75
N VAL A 163 3.14 -0.52 11.22
CA VAL A 163 1.81 -0.20 11.74
C VAL A 163 0.87 0.05 10.58
N GLY A 164 -0.31 -0.56 10.59
CA GLY A 164 -1.33 -0.20 9.63
C GLY A 164 -2.68 -0.84 9.84
N ASP A 165 -3.65 -0.30 9.13
CA ASP A 165 -5.00 -0.87 9.03
C ASP A 165 -5.09 -1.91 7.90
N GLU A 166 -6.30 -2.40 7.62
CA GLU A 166 -6.53 -3.45 6.63
C GLU A 166 -6.01 -3.10 5.23
N THR A 167 -5.93 -1.82 4.86
CA THR A 167 -5.43 -1.39 3.56
C THR A 167 -3.91 -1.50 3.45
N ALA A 168 -3.21 -1.47 4.58
CA ALA A 168 -1.76 -1.60 4.67
C ALA A 168 -1.30 -3.04 4.97
N VAL A 169 -2.20 -3.95 5.39
CA VAL A 169 -1.90 -5.37 5.63
C VAL A 169 -1.16 -6.03 4.44
N PRO A 170 -1.53 -5.82 3.16
CA PRO A 170 -0.80 -6.41 2.04
C PRO A 170 0.64 -5.92 1.93
N ALA A 171 0.87 -4.62 2.17
CA ALA A 171 2.20 -4.01 2.16
C ALA A 171 3.06 -4.51 3.33
N ILE A 172 2.53 -4.53 4.55
CA ILE A 172 3.24 -5.05 5.72
C ILE A 172 3.55 -6.54 5.55
N SER A 173 2.63 -7.32 4.99
CA SER A 173 2.89 -8.73 4.67
C SER A 173 4.03 -8.89 3.66
N GLY A 174 4.11 -8.02 2.65
CA GLY A 174 5.23 -7.96 1.71
C GLY A 174 6.55 -7.60 2.39
N ILE A 175 6.54 -6.55 3.24
CA ILE A 175 7.65 -6.14 4.12
C ILE A 175 8.17 -7.34 4.91
N LEU A 176 7.32 -7.95 5.72
CA LEU A 176 7.69 -9.08 6.57
C LEU A 176 8.28 -10.26 5.78
N ARG A 177 7.75 -10.55 4.59
CA ARG A 177 8.25 -11.62 3.72
C ARG A 177 9.68 -11.40 3.24
N ASP A 178 10.03 -10.21 2.74
CA ASP A 178 11.38 -9.98 2.17
C ASP A 178 12.37 -9.34 3.16
N LEU A 179 11.98 -9.14 4.42
CA LEU A 179 12.91 -8.76 5.48
C LEU A 179 13.99 -9.83 5.68
N PRO A 180 15.23 -9.43 6.01
CA PRO A 180 16.27 -10.36 6.42
C PRO A 180 15.83 -11.23 7.62
N PRO A 181 16.25 -12.52 7.70
CA PRO A 181 15.85 -13.40 8.80
C PRO A 181 16.23 -12.92 10.22
N GLY A 182 17.25 -12.05 10.33
CA GLY A 182 17.72 -11.48 11.59
C GLY A 182 17.01 -10.18 12.02
N SER A 183 16.02 -9.72 11.24
CA SER A 183 15.24 -8.52 11.58
C SER A 183 14.51 -8.70 12.91
N ARG A 184 14.37 -7.58 13.65
CA ARG A 184 13.69 -7.53 14.95
C ARG A 184 12.68 -6.39 14.99
N GLY A 185 11.64 -6.50 15.80
CA GLY A 185 10.66 -5.43 15.97
C GLY A 185 9.24 -5.92 16.25
N ALA A 186 8.26 -5.11 15.89
CA ALA A 186 6.85 -5.45 15.96
C ALA A 186 6.07 -4.92 14.74
N ALA A 187 5.01 -5.64 14.38
CA ALA A 187 4.03 -5.27 13.38
C ALA A 187 2.64 -5.25 14.02
N PHE A 188 1.94 -4.12 13.96
CA PHE A 188 0.58 -3.95 14.47
C PHE A 188 -0.39 -3.79 13.29
N LEU A 189 -1.31 -4.73 13.17
CA LEU A 189 -2.23 -4.86 12.05
C LEU A 189 -3.67 -4.73 12.54
N GLU A 190 -4.32 -3.59 12.30
CA GLU A 190 -5.72 -3.39 12.62
C GLU A 190 -6.62 -3.88 11.48
N VAL A 191 -7.67 -4.64 11.80
CA VAL A 191 -8.61 -5.19 10.80
C VAL A 191 -10.06 -5.02 11.24
N PRO A 192 -11.04 -4.99 10.33
CA PRO A 192 -12.44 -4.79 10.66
C PRO A 192 -12.98 -5.78 11.68
N VAL A 193 -12.81 -7.08 11.41
CA VAL A 193 -13.34 -8.15 12.25
C VAL A 193 -12.32 -9.24 12.54
N SER A 194 -12.55 -10.01 13.60
CA SER A 194 -11.67 -11.13 13.99
C SER A 194 -11.47 -12.17 12.88
N GLY A 195 -12.45 -12.30 11.97
CA GLY A 195 -12.34 -13.18 10.80
C GLY A 195 -11.34 -12.72 9.74
N ASP A 196 -10.81 -11.49 9.84
CA ASP A 196 -9.83 -10.91 8.91
C ASP A 196 -8.38 -11.13 9.33
N VAL A 197 -8.13 -11.89 10.40
CA VAL A 197 -6.79 -12.29 10.80
C VAL A 197 -6.27 -13.30 9.77
N LEU A 198 -5.14 -12.98 9.14
CA LEU A 198 -4.50 -13.80 8.12
C LEU A 198 -3.20 -14.42 8.63
N ASP A 199 -2.79 -15.53 8.01
CA ASP A 199 -1.45 -16.07 8.20
C ASP A 199 -0.42 -15.17 7.52
N VAL A 200 0.62 -14.80 8.27
CA VAL A 200 1.72 -13.96 7.78
C VAL A 200 3.06 -14.63 8.06
N VAL A 201 3.93 -14.63 7.06
CA VAL A 201 5.32 -15.05 7.20
C VAL A 201 6.12 -13.86 7.71
N ALA A 202 6.77 -14.00 8.86
CA ALA A 202 7.58 -12.97 9.48
C ALA A 202 8.90 -13.55 10.04
N PRO A 203 9.97 -12.75 10.13
CA PRO A 203 11.17 -13.13 10.86
C PRO A 203 10.85 -13.42 12.32
N VAL A 204 11.52 -14.40 12.93
CA VAL A 204 11.28 -14.81 14.33
C VAL A 204 11.46 -13.68 15.35
N GLY A 205 12.28 -12.68 15.02
CA GLY A 205 12.53 -11.51 15.85
C GLY A 205 11.47 -10.41 15.73
N VAL A 206 10.49 -10.55 14.84
CA VAL A 206 9.42 -9.57 14.63
C VAL A 206 8.11 -10.13 15.19
N GLU A 207 7.60 -9.49 16.23
CA GLU A 207 6.27 -9.80 16.78
C GLU A 207 5.17 -9.31 15.82
N VAL A 208 4.18 -10.14 15.52
CA VAL A 208 3.02 -9.72 14.70
C VAL A 208 1.78 -9.73 15.58
N VAL A 209 1.18 -8.55 15.76
CA VAL A 209 0.02 -8.32 16.61
C VAL A 209 -1.16 -7.90 15.75
N TRP A 210 -2.20 -8.74 15.75
CA TRP A 210 -3.46 -8.44 15.09
C TRP A 210 -4.43 -7.75 16.05
N LEU A 211 -5.10 -6.73 15.55
CA LEU A 211 -6.02 -5.89 16.31
C LEU A 211 -7.37 -5.81 15.61
N PRO A 212 -8.22 -6.85 15.74
CA PRO A 212 -9.58 -6.80 15.23
C PRO A 212 -10.37 -5.69 15.91
N ARG A 213 -11.02 -4.82 15.14
CA ARG A 213 -11.87 -3.75 15.70
C ARG A 213 -13.10 -4.34 16.34
N ASP A 214 -13.77 -5.28 15.67
CA ASP A 214 -15.00 -5.94 16.16
C ASP A 214 -16.02 -4.91 16.68
N GLY A 215 -16.22 -3.85 15.91
CA GLY A 215 -17.13 -2.74 16.24
C GLY A 215 -16.48 -1.58 17.02
N ALA A 216 -15.22 -1.69 17.44
CA ALA A 216 -14.47 -0.56 17.98
C ALA A 216 -14.16 0.50 16.91
N PRO A 217 -13.99 1.78 17.29
CA PRO A 217 -13.56 2.82 16.38
C PRO A 217 -12.22 2.50 15.70
N LEU A 218 -12.11 2.92 14.43
CA LEU A 218 -10.88 2.79 13.63
C LEU A 218 -9.73 3.54 14.28
N GLY A 219 -8.58 2.89 14.42
CA GLY A 219 -7.36 3.45 14.97
C GLY A 219 -7.26 3.41 16.49
N GLU A 220 -8.35 3.20 17.24
CA GLU A 220 -8.31 3.27 18.71
C GLU A 220 -7.47 2.13 19.29
N LYS A 221 -7.73 0.90 18.86
CA LYS A 221 -6.96 -0.28 19.29
C LYS A 221 -5.53 -0.23 18.77
N LEU A 222 -5.36 0.17 17.50
CA LEU A 222 -4.06 0.31 16.86
C LEU A 222 -3.15 1.28 17.61
N HIS A 223 -3.65 2.48 17.88
CA HIS A 223 -2.88 3.52 18.54
C HIS A 223 -2.57 3.15 19.98
N GLY A 224 -3.53 2.59 20.72
CA GLY A 224 -3.30 2.11 22.09
C GLY A 224 -2.24 1.01 22.18
N ALA A 225 -2.26 0.04 21.27
CA ALA A 225 -1.28 -1.05 21.23
C ALA A 225 0.14 -0.54 20.93
N VAL A 226 0.26 0.39 19.98
CA VAL A 226 1.55 1.01 19.64
C VAL A 226 2.11 1.81 20.81
N LEU A 227 1.29 2.64 21.47
CA LEU A 227 1.71 3.40 22.66
C LEU A 227 2.16 2.47 23.79
N ALA A 228 1.41 1.41 24.06
CA ALA A 228 1.80 0.40 25.05
C ALA A 228 3.14 -0.26 24.72
N HIS A 229 3.38 -0.61 23.45
CA HIS A 229 4.66 -1.16 22.99
C HIS A 229 5.83 -0.19 23.17
N LEU A 230 5.58 1.11 23.06
CA LEU A 230 6.56 2.17 23.29
C LEU A 230 6.76 2.53 24.77
N GLY A 231 6.08 1.83 25.69
CA GLY A 231 6.18 2.01 27.13
C GLY A 231 5.18 3.03 27.71
N GLU A 232 4.15 3.41 26.96
CA GLU A 232 3.20 4.48 27.29
C GLU A 232 1.76 3.95 27.39
N ALA A 233 1.54 2.87 28.14
CA ALA A 233 0.23 2.20 28.22
C ALA A 233 -0.90 3.09 28.77
N ASP A 234 -0.58 4.14 29.54
CA ASP A 234 -1.54 5.08 30.10
C ASP A 234 -1.86 6.27 29.17
N ALA A 235 -1.17 6.39 28.03
CA ALA A 235 -1.40 7.46 27.07
C ALA A 235 -2.68 7.21 26.27
N ALA A 236 -3.52 8.25 26.14
CA ALA A 236 -4.75 8.16 25.38
C ALA A 236 -4.46 8.10 23.87
N PRO A 237 -5.15 7.24 23.09
CA PRO A 237 -5.03 7.22 21.65
C PRO A 237 -5.52 8.55 21.06
N VAL A 238 -4.79 9.08 20.09
CA VAL A 238 -5.14 10.33 19.41
C VAL A 238 -5.41 10.01 17.94
N ILE A 239 -6.67 10.16 17.53
CA ILE A 239 -7.07 10.05 16.13
C ILE A 239 -7.38 11.46 15.64
N GLU A 240 -6.65 11.92 14.62
CA GLU A 240 -6.85 13.29 14.15
C GLU A 240 -8.12 13.42 13.31
N THR A 241 -9.09 14.14 13.87
CA THR A 241 -10.38 14.41 13.24
C THR A 241 -10.43 15.72 12.46
N ASP A 242 -9.40 16.57 12.58
CA ASP A 242 -9.30 17.86 11.88
C ASP A 242 -8.96 17.67 10.38
N GLU A 243 -8.80 18.78 9.64
CA GLU A 243 -8.35 18.78 8.24
C GLU A 243 -6.91 18.21 8.10
N VAL A 244 -6.78 16.89 8.15
CA VAL A 244 -5.58 16.18 7.70
C VAL A 244 -5.57 16.16 6.17
N ASP A 245 -4.43 16.52 5.61
CA ASP A 245 -4.18 16.43 4.17
C ASP A 245 -4.46 14.99 3.69
N PRO A 246 -5.45 14.78 2.79
CA PRO A 246 -5.74 13.46 2.24
C PRO A 246 -4.58 12.89 1.42
N ASP A 247 -3.64 13.73 0.98
CA ASP A 247 -2.46 13.36 0.20
C ASP A 247 -1.17 13.35 1.06
N LEU A 248 -1.31 13.23 2.40
CA LEU A 248 -0.17 13.18 3.31
C LEU A 248 0.73 11.96 3.06
N TRP A 249 1.96 12.23 2.63
CA TRP A 249 2.96 11.24 2.25
C TRP A 249 4.34 11.72 2.69
N GLU A 250 4.91 11.07 3.69
CA GLU A 250 6.15 11.48 4.33
C GLU A 250 7.06 10.26 4.46
N THR A 251 8.25 10.30 3.87
CA THR A 251 9.21 9.20 3.91
C THR A 251 10.58 9.72 4.33
N PRO A 252 11.56 8.83 4.58
CA PRO A 252 12.91 9.27 4.94
C PRO A 252 13.55 10.25 3.95
N THR A 253 13.07 10.27 2.70
CA THR A 253 13.64 11.04 1.58
C THR A 253 12.64 11.97 0.90
N TYR A 254 11.37 11.99 1.29
CA TYR A 254 10.32 12.80 0.65
C TYR A 254 9.29 13.34 1.65
N SER A 255 8.73 14.53 1.36
CA SER A 255 7.66 15.16 2.14
C SER A 255 6.64 15.80 1.19
N SER A 256 5.38 15.35 1.23
CA SER A 256 4.31 15.95 0.41
C SER A 256 3.90 17.34 0.90
N SER A 257 4.12 17.64 2.19
CA SER A 257 3.90 18.97 2.77
C SER A 257 4.97 20.00 2.38
N GLY A 258 6.06 19.58 1.74
CA GLY A 258 7.16 20.44 1.31
C GLY A 258 8.08 20.88 2.47
N GLU A 259 7.93 20.30 3.66
CA GLU A 259 8.84 20.54 4.77
C GLU A 259 10.26 20.06 4.41
N ALA A 260 11.25 20.92 4.60
CA ALA A 260 12.64 20.57 4.35
C ALA A 260 13.06 19.40 5.27
N LEU A 261 13.72 18.39 4.67
CA LEU A 261 14.42 17.35 5.41
C LEU A 261 15.75 17.95 5.91
N ILE A 262 15.71 18.63 7.07
CA ILE A 262 16.87 19.30 7.66
C ILE A 262 17.87 18.26 8.23
N GLU A 263 19.14 18.65 8.38
CA GLU A 263 20.22 17.83 8.95
C GLU A 263 19.85 17.15 10.28
N ALA A 264 20.40 15.94 10.44
CA ALA A 264 20.24 15.04 11.57
C ALA A 264 20.31 15.74 12.94
N ALA A 265 19.20 15.79 13.66
CA ALA A 265 19.26 15.89 15.11
C ALA A 265 19.42 14.47 15.66
N PRO A 266 20.27 14.24 16.69
CA PRO A 266 20.25 12.96 17.39
C PRO A 266 18.88 12.80 18.06
N GLY A 267 17.97 12.09 17.40
CA GLY A 267 16.68 11.69 17.95
C GLY A 267 16.87 10.67 19.07
N VAL A 268 15.86 10.53 19.92
CA VAL A 268 15.79 9.38 20.82
C VAL A 268 15.55 8.11 20.01
N ASP A 269 15.94 6.95 20.53
CA ASP A 269 15.73 5.66 19.85
C ASP A 269 16.32 5.64 18.42
N ALA A 270 17.58 6.03 18.26
CA ALA A 270 18.28 6.06 16.97
C ALA A 270 18.35 4.71 16.23
N ASP A 271 17.98 3.60 16.89
CA ASP A 271 17.87 2.27 16.30
C ASP A 271 16.46 1.90 15.84
N LEU A 272 15.45 2.76 15.99
CA LEU A 272 14.07 2.50 15.58
C LEU A 272 13.85 2.89 14.12
N TYR A 273 13.13 2.08 13.36
CA TYR A 273 12.53 2.47 12.08
C TYR A 273 11.04 2.18 12.10
N ALA A 274 10.23 3.19 11.86
CA ALA A 274 8.78 3.08 11.80
C ALA A 274 8.27 3.18 10.36
N TRP A 275 7.43 2.24 9.95
CA TRP A 275 6.68 2.30 8.69
C TRP A 275 5.20 2.23 9.02
N ILE A 276 4.46 3.28 8.68
CA ILE A 276 3.08 3.51 9.13
C ILE A 276 2.22 3.85 7.93
N ALA A 277 1.21 3.03 7.63
CA ALA A 277 0.29 3.30 6.53
C ALA A 277 -1.15 2.92 6.87
N GLY A 278 -2.11 3.63 6.30
CA GLY A 278 -3.54 3.38 6.53
C GLY A 278 -4.37 4.64 6.42
N GLU A 279 -5.42 4.74 7.23
CA GLU A 279 -6.30 5.91 7.27
C GLU A 279 -5.56 7.17 7.74
N ALA A 280 -5.67 8.25 6.97
CA ALA A 280 -4.89 9.48 7.13
C ALA A 280 -4.95 10.11 8.53
N GLY A 281 -6.11 10.13 9.18
CA GLY A 281 -6.28 10.66 10.54
C GLY A 281 -5.60 9.79 11.59
N VAL A 282 -5.76 8.46 11.49
CA VAL A 282 -5.12 7.48 12.37
C VAL A 282 -3.60 7.57 12.27
N VAL A 283 -3.08 7.51 11.05
CA VAL A 283 -1.63 7.57 10.87
C VAL A 283 -1.10 8.90 11.40
N THR A 284 -1.76 10.04 11.12
CA THR A 284 -1.31 11.39 11.53
C THR A 284 -1.12 11.52 13.04
N GLY A 285 -2.04 10.95 13.81
CA GLY A 285 -1.94 10.86 15.27
C GLY A 285 -0.64 10.19 15.70
N LEU A 286 -0.34 9.02 15.13
CA LEU A 286 0.89 8.26 15.42
C LEU A 286 2.16 9.02 15.01
N ARG A 287 2.18 9.67 13.83
CA ARG A 287 3.35 10.48 13.41
C ARG A 287 3.62 11.61 14.39
N ARG A 288 2.57 12.35 14.77
CA ARG A 288 2.72 13.44 15.73
C ARG A 288 3.32 12.91 17.02
N HIS A 289 2.80 11.80 17.52
CA HIS A 289 3.31 11.20 18.74
C HIS A 289 4.80 10.81 18.62
N LEU A 290 5.18 10.07 17.59
CA LEU A 290 6.56 9.62 17.40
C LEU A 290 7.55 10.78 17.22
N VAL A 291 7.22 11.74 16.35
CA VAL A 291 8.15 12.81 15.97
C VAL A 291 8.13 13.97 16.97
N ARG A 292 6.95 14.43 17.40
CA ARG A 292 6.81 15.61 18.26
C ARG A 292 6.95 15.27 19.73
N ASP A 293 6.27 14.22 20.19
CA ASP A 293 6.15 13.94 21.62
C ASP A 293 7.34 13.12 22.11
N ARG A 294 7.75 12.10 21.32
CA ARG A 294 8.94 11.28 21.62
C ARG A 294 10.24 11.88 21.09
N GLY A 295 10.21 12.63 19.99
CA GLY A 295 11.43 13.20 19.39
C GLY A 295 12.22 12.20 18.54
N ILE A 296 11.56 11.22 17.93
CA ILE A 296 12.15 10.35 16.91
C ILE A 296 12.46 11.17 15.67
N ASP A 297 13.63 10.97 15.06
CA ASP A 297 14.00 11.68 13.83
C ASP A 297 12.99 11.32 12.72
N ARG A 298 12.46 12.33 12.01
CA ARG A 298 11.51 12.12 10.91
C ARG A 298 12.04 11.18 9.84
N ARG A 299 13.37 11.10 9.65
CA ARG A 299 14.00 10.19 8.69
C ARG A 299 13.92 8.73 9.10
N GLN A 300 13.62 8.44 10.36
CA GLN A 300 13.38 7.10 10.87
C GLN A 300 11.92 6.67 10.70
N VAL A 301 11.06 7.52 10.10
CA VAL A 301 9.61 7.26 9.99
C VAL A 301 9.17 7.40 8.54
N ALA A 302 8.62 6.34 7.97
CA ALA A 302 7.79 6.38 6.77
C ALA A 302 6.31 6.41 7.17
N PHE A 303 5.55 7.29 6.56
CA PHE A 303 4.17 7.60 6.87
C PHE A 303 3.39 7.82 5.59
N MET A 304 2.28 7.11 5.44
CA MET A 304 1.50 7.16 4.21
C MET A 304 0.00 7.11 4.52
N GLY A 305 -0.72 8.19 4.23
CA GLY A 305 -2.18 8.18 4.18
C GLY A 305 -2.65 7.43 2.94
N TYR A 306 -3.02 6.15 3.09
CA TYR A 306 -3.50 5.33 1.97
C TYR A 306 -4.93 5.69 1.56
N TRP A 307 -5.73 6.13 2.53
CA TRP A 307 -7.10 6.55 2.32
C TRP A 307 -7.54 7.51 3.42
N ARG A 308 -8.68 8.17 3.23
CA ARG A 308 -9.31 9.03 4.23
C ARG A 308 -10.79 8.75 4.28
N ARG A 309 -11.32 8.59 5.49
CA ARG A 309 -12.76 8.37 5.67
C ARG A 309 -13.57 9.53 5.08
N GLY A 310 -14.58 9.21 4.28
CA GLY A 310 -15.46 10.20 3.64
C GLY A 310 -14.85 10.91 2.43
N VAL A 311 -13.64 10.57 2.00
CA VAL A 311 -13.00 11.13 0.80
C VAL A 311 -12.81 10.04 -0.24
N ALA A 312 -13.43 10.21 -1.40
CA ALA A 312 -13.16 9.37 -2.56
C ALA A 312 -11.88 9.83 -3.25
N MET A 313 -10.95 8.91 -3.51
CA MET A 313 -9.80 9.20 -4.37
C MET A 313 -10.29 9.67 -5.75
N ARG A 314 -9.77 10.81 -6.20
CA ARG A 314 -10.09 11.36 -7.52
C ARG A 314 -9.64 10.37 -8.60
N SER A 315 -10.52 10.14 -9.58
CA SER A 315 -10.21 9.40 -10.80
C SER A 315 -9.93 10.40 -11.91
#